data_AF-A0A2V8LSM8-F1
#
_entry.id   AF-A0A2V8LSM8-F1
#
_cell.length_a   1.000
_cell.length_b   1.000
_cell.length_c   1.000
_cell.angle_alpha   90.00
_cell.angle_beta   90.00
_cell.angle_gamma   90.00
#
_symmetry.space_group_name_H-M   'P 1'
#
loop_
_entity.id
_entity.type
_entity.pdbx_description
1 polymer ?
#
loop_
_entity_poly.entity_id
_entity_poly.type
_entity_poly.pdbx_seq_one_letter_code
_entity_poly.pdbx_strand_id
1 'polypeptide(L)' 'MTSELEMERWSVISERGCEASGLSHEEARRLVHRLGGEGRHGLCIITDEAARRMSAPTAKPQMNTD' A
#
# COMPACT_ATOMS: atom_id res chain seq x y z
N MET A 1 9.49 22.21 8.74
CA MET A 1 9.32 20.75 8.81
C MET A 1 8.06 20.42 8.03
N THR A 2 8.18 19.72 6.91
CA THR A 2 7.03 19.16 6.18
C THR A 2 6.50 17.96 6.94
N SER A 3 5.18 17.84 7.05
CA SER A 3 4.54 16.74 7.78
C SER A 3 4.76 15.42 7.05
N GLU A 4 4.92 14.29 7.75
CA GLU A 4 5.04 12.98 7.11
C GLU A 4 3.84 12.62 6.23
N LEU A 5 2.67 13.20 6.52
CA LEU A 5 1.45 13.05 5.73
C LEU A 5 1.54 13.72 4.35
N GLU A 6 2.40 14.73 4.19
CA GLU A 6 2.59 15.45 2.94
C GLU A 6 3.67 14.81 2.05
N MET A 7 4.45 13.87 2.59
CA MET A 7 5.48 13.16 1.84
C MET A 7 4.85 12.17 0.85
N GLU A 8 5.38 12.13 -0.36
CA GLU A 8 5.03 11.18 -1.42
C GLU A 8 5.58 9.77 -1.11
N ARG A 9 5.04 9.14 -0.06
CA ARG A 9 5.51 7.84 0.48
C ARG A 9 4.39 6.86 0.81
N TRP A 10 3.18 7.15 0.35
CA TRP A 10 1.99 6.38 0.65
C TRP A 10 1.49 5.62 -0.58
N SER A 11 1.04 4.40 -0.32
CA SER A 11 0.38 3.52 -1.30
C SER A 11 -1.05 3.22 -0.86
N VAL A 12 -1.92 3.03 -1.85
CA VAL A 12 -3.22 2.41 -1.66
C VAL A 12 -3.15 0.98 -2.18
N ILE A 13 -3.47 0.01 -1.32
CA ILE A 13 -3.56 -1.39 -1.70
C ILE A 13 -5.01 -1.87 -1.61
N SER A 14 -5.33 -2.89 -2.40
CA SER A 14 -6.55 -3.68 -2.32
C SER A 14 -6.19 -5.18 -2.28
N GLU A 15 -7.20 -6.03 -2.19
CA GLU A 15 -7.03 -7.49 -2.31
C GLU A 15 -6.40 -7.91 -3.65
N ARG A 16 -6.45 -7.04 -4.67
CA ARG A 16 -5.89 -7.29 -6.00
C ARG A 16 -4.42 -6.88 -6.12
N GLY A 17 -3.88 -6.18 -5.12
CA GLY A 17 -2.51 -5.68 -5.11
C GLY A 17 -2.43 -4.16 -4.90
N CYS A 18 -1.34 -3.56 -5.38
CA CYS A 18 -1.11 -2.12 -5.27
C CYS A 18 -1.93 -1.36 -6.33
N GLU A 19 -2.81 -0.46 -5.89
CA GLU A 19 -3.64 0.39 -6.76
C GLU A 19 -2.86 1.64 -7.20
N ALA A 20 -2.07 2.22 -6.31
CA ALA A 20 -1.13 3.32 -6.58
C ALA A 20 -0.11 3.45 -5.44
N SER A 21 1.03 4.08 -5.72
CA SER A 21 2.15 4.34 -4.79
C SER A 21 2.75 5.72 -5.00
N GLY A 22 3.56 6.20 -4.04
CA GLY A 22 4.22 7.50 -4.13
C GLY A 22 3.25 8.68 -4.01
N LEU A 23 2.17 8.50 -3.24
CA LEU A 23 1.17 9.52 -2.98
C LEU A 23 1.49 10.26 -1.69
N SER A 24 1.04 11.52 -1.57
CA SER A 24 0.77 12.10 -0.26
C SER A 24 -0.40 11.37 0.41
N HIS A 25 -0.52 11.49 1.73
CA HIS A 25 -1.62 10.85 2.47
C HIS A 25 -2.99 11.39 2.01
N GLU A 26 -3.09 12.68 1.68
CA GLU A 26 -4.36 13.26 1.22
C GLU A 26 -4.74 12.74 -0.19
N GLU A 27 -3.78 12.56 -1.09
CA GLU A 27 -4.03 11.93 -2.39
C GLU A 27 -4.45 10.47 -2.23
N ALA A 28 -3.79 9.72 -1.34
CA ALA A 28 -4.19 8.35 -0.99
C ALA A 28 -5.64 8.31 -0.45
N ARG A 29 -6.01 9.25 0.43
CA ARG A 29 -7.38 9.35 0.97
C ARG A 29 -8.42 9.62 -0.12
N ARG A 30 -8.12 10.54 -1.04
CA ARG A 30 -9.00 10.84 -2.19
C ARG A 30 -9.15 9.63 -3.11
N LEU A 31 -8.07 8.88 -3.33
CA LEU A 31 -8.10 7.66 -4.11
C LEU A 31 -8.97 6.58 -3.45
N VAL A 32 -8.83 6.36 -2.14
CA VAL A 32 -9.68 5.42 -1.39
C VAL A 32 -11.15 5.79 -1.52
N HIS A 33 -11.50 7.07 -1.35
CA HIS A 33 -12.88 7.51 -1.50
C HIS A 33 -13.42 7.29 -2.92
N ARG A 34 -12.61 7.59 -3.96
CA ARG A 34 -12.99 7.36 -5.36
C ARG A 34 -13.25 5.88 -5.62
N LEU A 35 -12.30 5.02 -5.28
CA LEU A 35 -12.40 3.57 -5.49
C LEU A 35 -13.54 2.94 -4.66
N GLY A 36 -13.77 3.44 -3.44
CA GLY A 36 -14.92 3.04 -2.63
C GLY A 36 -16.26 3.40 -3.28
N GLY A 37 -16.35 4.57 -3.91
CA GLY A 37 -17.52 4.98 -4.71
C GLY A 37 -17.74 4.11 -5.96
N GLU A 38 -16.70 3.47 -6.47
CA GLU A 38 -16.75 2.50 -7.58
C GLU A 38 -17.10 1.06 -7.12
N GLY A 39 -17.35 0.86 -5.82
CA GLY A 39 -17.68 -0.46 -5.26
C GLY A 39 -16.45 -1.33 -4.96
N ARG A 40 -15.25 -0.76 -4.88
CA ARG A 40 -14.08 -1.50 -4.38
C ARG A 40 -14.06 -1.47 -2.86
N HIS A 41 -13.84 -2.64 -2.28
CA HIS A 41 -13.75 -2.84 -0.84
C HIS A 41 -12.35 -3.36 -0.45
N GLY A 42 -12.03 -3.34 0.85
CA GLY A 42 -10.72 -3.80 1.33
C GLY A 42 -9.56 -2.87 0.99
N LEU A 43 -9.82 -1.57 0.84
CA LEU A 43 -8.81 -0.56 0.52
C LEU A 43 -8.04 -0.15 1.78
N CYS A 44 -6.71 -0.19 1.73
CA CYS A 44 -5.84 0.24 2.82
C CYS A 44 -4.81 1.26 2.35
N ILE A 45 -4.60 2.32 3.13
CA ILE A 45 -3.50 3.26 2.95
C ILE A 45 -2.33 2.76 3.79
N ILE A 46 -1.21 2.46 3.15
CA ILE A 46 0.01 2.00 3.79
C ILE A 46 1.21 2.80 3.27
N THR A 47 2.37 2.66 3.87
CA THR A 47 3.60 3.25 3.30
C THR A 47 4.08 2.44 2.11
N ASP A 48 4.80 3.08 1.17
CA ASP A 48 5.42 2.40 0.03
C ASP A 48 6.33 1.26 0.48
N GLU A 49 7.00 1.43 1.62
CA GLU A 49 7.84 0.41 2.23
C GLU A 49 7.06 -0.84 2.65
N ALA A 50 5.90 -0.65 3.28
CA ALA A 50 5.01 -1.77 3.60
C ALA A 50 4.50 -2.45 2.32
N ALA A 51 4.13 -1.67 1.30
CA ALA A 51 3.67 -2.22 0.02
C ALA A 51 4.74 -3.08 -0.67
N ARG A 52 6.01 -2.63 -0.67
CA ARG A 52 7.14 -3.41 -1.21
C ARG A 52 7.33 -4.74 -0.50
N ARG A 53 7.20 -4.78 0.83
CA ARG A 53 7.34 -6.02 1.61
C ARG A 53 6.23 -7.03 1.31
N MET A 54 5.03 -6.55 0.99
CA MET A 54 3.90 -7.41 0.62
C MET A 54 4.03 -7.99 -0.79
N SER A 55 4.67 -7.26 -1.71
CA SER A 55 4.91 -7.72 -3.08
C SER A 55 6.16 -8.59 -3.23
N ALA A 56 7.06 -8.59 -2.23
CA ALA A 56 8.22 -9.47 -2.24
C ALA A 56 7.73 -10.93 -2.15
N PRO A 57 8.18 -11.84 -3.03
CA PRO A 57 7.88 -13.25 -2.86
C PRO A 57 8.37 -13.64 -1.48
N THR A 58 7.45 -14.11 -0.62
CA THR A 58 7.80 -14.64 0.71
C THR A 58 8.95 -15.61 0.52
N ALA A 59 10.13 -15.23 1.01
CA ALA A 59 11.28 -16.12 1.02
C ALA A 59 10.79 -17.41 1.68
N LYS A 60 10.79 -18.51 0.92
CA LYS A 60 10.42 -19.83 1.44
C LYS A 60 11.23 -20.04 2.72
N PRO A 61 10.63 -20.46 3.85
CA PRO A 61 11.42 -20.85 5.00
C PRO A 61 12.33 -21.98 4.53
N GLN A 62 13.64 -21.72 4.53
CA GLN A 62 14.65 -22.72 4.21
C GLN A 62 14.64 -23.70 5.39
N MET A 63 13.79 -24.72 5.29
CA MET A 63 13.74 -25.82 6.23
C MET A 63 14.97 -26.66 5.97
N ASN A 64 16.08 -26.29 6.61
CA ASN A 64 17.26 -27.12 6.69
C ASN A 64 16.87 -28.35 7.50
N THR A 65 16.75 -29.49 6.83
CA THR A 65 16.70 -30.78 7.52
C THR A 65 18.13 -31.29 7.51
N ASP A 66 18.71 -31.36 8.71
CA ASP A 66 19.98 -32.04 9.02
C ASP A 66 19.86 -33.54 8.75
#